data_AF-A0A929IN33-F1
#
_entry.id   AF-A0A929IN33-F1
#
_cell.length_a   1.000
_cell.length_b   1.000
_cell.length_c   1.000
_cell.angle_alpha   90.00
_cell.angle_beta   90.00
_cell.angle_gamma   90.00
#
_symmetry.space_group_name_H-M   'P 1'
#
loop_
_entity.id
_entity.type
_entity.pdbx_description
1 polymer ?
#
loop_
_entity_poly.entity_id
_entity_poly.type
_entity_poly.pdbx_seq_one_letter_code
_entity_poly.pdbx_strand_id
1 'polypeptide(L)'
;MRIVSVPLFLAAAVMASLLLPASPALADRIDGNWCYTDGRHISIDGPAIVTPGGTAMTGDYDRHGFTYVAPAGEADAGAQIDMIQFDDYTIQVTTTPPGGGEARTETWKRCDLTT
;
A
#
# COMPACT_ATOMS: atom_id res chain seq x y z
N MET A 1 14.06 -48.87 -29.22
CA MET A 1 13.27 -47.72 -28.73
C MET A 1 12.24 -48.27 -27.75
N ARG A 2 12.41 -48.09 -26.43
CA ARG A 2 11.48 -48.58 -25.40
C ARG A 2 10.56 -47.44 -24.99
N ILE A 3 9.27 -47.56 -25.28
CA ILE A 3 8.24 -46.65 -24.76
C ILE A 3 7.98 -47.08 -23.32
N VAL A 4 8.34 -46.23 -22.37
CA VAL A 4 8.03 -46.43 -20.94
C VAL A 4 6.60 -45.93 -20.73
N SER A 5 5.68 -46.85 -20.46
CA SER A 5 4.29 -46.51 -20.11
C SER A 5 4.27 -45.92 -18.70
N VAL A 6 4.12 -44.59 -18.60
CA VAL A 6 3.85 -43.91 -17.33
C VAL A 6 2.46 -44.37 -16.86
N PRO A 7 2.32 -44.99 -15.67
CA PRO A 7 1.02 -45.42 -15.17
C PRO A 7 0.13 -44.19 -14.95
N LEU A 8 -1.11 -44.26 -15.44
CA LEU A 8 -2.13 -43.19 -15.38
C LEU A 8 -2.33 -42.61 -13.96
N PHE A 9 -2.03 -43.40 -12.92
CA PHE A 9 -2.07 -42.98 -11.51
C PHE A 9 -1.02 -41.94 -11.12
N LEU A 10 0.13 -41.87 -11.81
CA LEU A 10 1.14 -40.81 -11.58
C LEU A 10 0.70 -39.46 -12.15
N ALA A 11 -0.13 -39.44 -13.20
CA ALA A 11 -0.61 -38.21 -13.83
C ALA A 11 -1.60 -37.44 -12.92
N ALA A 12 -2.39 -38.14 -12.12
CA ALA A 12 -3.37 -37.53 -11.21
C ALA A 12 -2.72 -36.81 -10.01
N ALA A 13 -1.63 -37.36 -9.46
CA ALA A 13 -0.93 -36.76 -8.32
C ALA A 13 -0.19 -35.45 -8.68
N VAL A 14 0.30 -35.33 -9.92
CA VAL A 14 0.93 -34.11 -10.45
C VAL A 14 -0.10 -33.01 -10.70
N MET A 15 -1.33 -33.35 -11.08
CA MET A 15 -2.39 -32.38 -11.33
C MET A 15 -2.95 -31.76 -10.04
N ALA A 16 -2.99 -32.54 -8.95
CA ALA A 16 -3.48 -32.08 -7.65
C ALA A 16 -2.55 -31.06 -6.96
N SER A 17 -1.26 -31.02 -7.33
CA SER A 17 -0.28 -30.09 -6.75
C SER A 17 -0.36 -28.67 -7.33
N LEU A 18 -1.12 -28.43 -8.40
CA LEU A 18 -1.28 -27.10 -9.01
C LEU A 18 -2.42 -26.26 -8.38
N LEU A 19 -3.17 -26.81 -7.41
CA LEU A 19 -4.30 -26.12 -6.77
C LEU A 19 -3.91 -25.40 -5.46
N LEU A 20 -2.64 -25.02 -5.30
CA LEU A 20 -2.24 -24.19 -4.18
C LEU A 20 -3.00 -22.84 -4.26
N PRO A 21 -3.60 -22.35 -3.16
CA PRO A 21 -4.23 -21.04 -3.17
C PRO A 21 -3.15 -20.00 -3.50
N ALA A 22 -3.33 -19.27 -4.60
CA ALA A 22 -2.52 -18.11 -4.88
C ALA A 22 -2.82 -17.09 -3.78
N SER A 23 -1.86 -16.84 -2.89
CA SER A 23 -1.93 -15.68 -2.02
C SER A 23 -2.14 -14.46 -2.91
N PRO A 24 -3.06 -13.54 -2.58
CA PRO A 24 -3.13 -12.27 -3.29
C PRO A 24 -1.74 -11.65 -3.15
N ALA A 25 -1.00 -11.61 -4.26
CA ALA A 25 0.18 -10.77 -4.32
C ALA A 25 -0.37 -9.37 -4.12
N LEU A 26 -0.01 -8.73 -3.01
CA LEU A 26 -0.12 -7.28 -2.92
C LEU A 26 0.77 -6.79 -4.06
N ALA A 27 0.15 -6.50 -5.20
CA ALA A 27 0.85 -5.95 -6.32
C ALA A 27 1.40 -4.64 -5.79
N ASP A 28 2.72 -4.58 -5.59
CA ASP A 28 3.50 -3.47 -5.04
C ASP A 28 2.93 -2.13 -5.51
N ARG A 29 2.01 -1.58 -4.71
CA ARG A 29 1.15 -0.44 -5.00
C ARG A 29 0.88 0.25 -3.69
N ILE A 30 0.96 1.58 -3.71
CA ILE A 30 0.69 2.42 -2.54
C ILE A 30 -0.78 2.40 -2.11
N ASP A 31 -1.68 1.90 -2.96
CA ASP A 31 -3.09 1.69 -2.65
C ASP A 31 -3.29 0.82 -1.39
N GLY A 32 -4.25 1.25 -0.57
CA GLY A 32 -4.63 0.58 0.66
C GLY A 32 -4.83 1.53 1.83
N ASN A 33 -5.01 0.91 2.99
CA ASN A 33 -5.17 1.63 4.25
C ASN A 33 -3.85 1.60 5.03
N TRP A 34 -3.39 2.78 5.43
CA TRP A 34 -2.16 3.00 6.17
C TRP A 34 -2.49 3.54 7.56
N CYS A 35 -1.86 2.97 8.57
CA CYS A 35 -2.09 3.28 9.96
C CYS A 35 -0.78 3.77 10.60
N TYR A 36 -0.91 4.81 11.42
CA TYR A 36 0.16 5.26 12.30
C TYR A 36 -0.13 4.86 13.74
N THR A 37 0.90 4.82 14.58
CA THR A 37 0.79 4.28 15.96
C THR A 37 -0.09 5.12 16.89
N ASP A 38 -0.37 6.38 16.53
CA ASP A 38 -1.22 7.29 17.30
C ASP A 38 -2.73 7.18 16.94
N GLY A 39 -3.10 6.25 16.06
CA GLY A 39 -4.46 6.03 15.61
C GLY A 39 -4.86 6.82 14.35
N ARG A 40 -3.99 7.67 13.81
CA ARG A 40 -4.22 8.27 12.48
C ARG A 40 -4.26 7.20 11.40
N HIS A 41 -5.08 7.45 10.39
CA HIS A 41 -5.24 6.57 9.23
C HIS A 41 -5.22 7.35 7.91
N ILE A 42 -4.82 6.68 6.84
CA ILE A 42 -4.89 7.19 5.46
C ILE A 42 -5.49 6.08 4.61
N SER A 43 -6.35 6.43 3.66
CA SER A 43 -6.84 5.49 2.65
C SER A 43 -6.50 6.01 1.26
N ILE A 44 -5.90 5.18 0.40
CA ILE A 44 -5.52 5.51 -0.98
C ILE A 44 -6.16 4.50 -1.94
N ASP A 45 -6.83 5.01 -2.98
CA ASP A 45 -7.40 4.25 -4.09
C ASP A 45 -7.15 5.01 -5.41
N GLY A 46 -6.06 4.62 -6.10
CA GLY A 46 -5.49 5.40 -7.19
C GLY A 46 -5.21 6.85 -6.74
N PRO A 47 -5.63 7.86 -7.52
CA PRO A 47 -5.45 9.27 -7.17
C PRO A 47 -6.37 9.75 -6.03
N ALA A 48 -7.34 8.95 -5.58
CA ALA A 48 -8.23 9.33 -4.49
C ALA A 48 -7.59 9.02 -3.13
N ILE A 49 -7.74 9.95 -2.18
CA ILE A 49 -7.23 9.82 -0.82
C ILE A 49 -8.27 10.27 0.21
N VAL A 50 -8.30 9.58 1.36
CA VAL A 50 -8.85 10.08 2.61
C VAL A 50 -7.70 10.38 3.55
N THR A 51 -7.54 11.65 3.90
CA THR A 51 -6.46 12.17 4.76
C THR A 51 -6.63 11.74 6.22
N PRO A 52 -5.62 11.94 7.09
CA PRO A 52 -5.76 11.69 8.53
C PRO A 52 -6.88 12.50 9.21
N GLY A 53 -7.22 13.68 8.70
CA GLY A 53 -8.35 14.47 9.17
C GLY A 53 -9.72 14.00 8.65
N GLY A 54 -9.75 12.98 7.77
CA GLY A 54 -10.98 12.44 7.17
C GLY A 54 -11.45 13.17 5.91
N THR A 55 -10.65 14.08 5.34
CA THR A 55 -10.99 14.78 4.11
C THR A 55 -10.80 13.86 2.91
N ALA A 56 -11.86 13.65 2.13
CA ALA A 56 -11.78 12.96 0.85
C ALA A 56 -11.38 13.95 -0.25
N MET A 57 -10.29 13.66 -0.95
CA MET A 57 -9.77 14.51 -2.03
C MET A 57 -8.94 13.69 -3.04
N THR A 58 -8.24 14.39 -3.94
CA THR A 58 -7.30 13.77 -4.88
C THR A 58 -5.89 14.34 -4.70
N GLY A 59 -4.88 13.58 -5.11
CA GLY A 59 -3.50 14.03 -5.17
C GLY A 59 -2.74 13.48 -6.38
N ASP A 60 -1.45 13.78 -6.43
CA ASP A 60 -0.55 13.28 -7.45
C ASP A 60 -0.15 11.85 -7.08
N TYR A 61 -0.61 10.89 -7.89
CA TYR A 61 -0.45 9.46 -7.62
C TYR A 61 0.53 8.83 -8.60
N ASP A 62 1.42 8.00 -8.06
CA ASP A 62 2.18 7.02 -8.80
C ASP A 62 2.04 5.63 -8.13
N ARG A 63 2.63 4.60 -8.73
CA ARG A 63 2.49 3.23 -8.23
C ARG A 63 3.06 3.08 -6.80
N HIS A 64 4.10 3.81 -6.46
CA HIS A 64 4.90 3.73 -5.24
C HIS A 64 4.88 4.99 -4.41
N GLY A 65 4.11 5.99 -4.81
CA GLY A 65 4.16 7.31 -4.23
C GLY A 65 2.85 8.07 -4.35
N PHE A 66 2.69 9.02 -3.44
CA PHE A 66 1.53 9.89 -3.40
C PHE A 66 1.94 11.25 -2.83
N THR A 67 1.57 12.33 -3.50
CA THR A 67 1.81 13.70 -3.03
C THR A 67 0.52 14.49 -2.98
N TYR A 68 0.32 15.27 -1.91
CA TYR A 68 -0.76 16.26 -1.83
C TYR A 68 -0.39 17.41 -0.91
N VAL A 69 -1.19 18.48 -0.95
CA VAL A 69 -1.15 19.55 0.04
C VAL A 69 -2.24 19.30 1.08
N ALA A 70 -1.86 19.25 2.36
CA ALA A 70 -2.80 19.01 3.44
C ALA A 70 -3.93 20.07 3.43
N PRO A 71 -5.20 19.65 3.48
CA PRO A 71 -6.34 20.55 3.32
C PRO A 71 -6.49 21.49 4.52
N ALA A 72 -7.18 22.60 4.31
CA ALA A 72 -7.50 23.53 5.37
C ALA A 72 -8.33 22.86 6.48
N GLY A 73 -8.03 23.17 7.74
CA GLY A 73 -8.73 22.61 8.90
C GLY A 73 -8.08 21.35 9.50
N GLU A 74 -7.03 20.82 8.87
CA GLU A 74 -6.22 19.73 9.43
C GLU A 74 -4.97 20.25 10.14
N ALA A 75 -4.35 19.42 10.98
CA ALA A 75 -3.21 19.80 11.81
C ALA A 75 -2.02 20.35 10.99
N ASP A 76 -1.81 19.80 9.80
CA ASP A 76 -0.71 20.16 8.90
C ASP A 76 -1.16 21.05 7.73
N ALA A 77 -2.29 21.77 7.85
CA ALA A 77 -2.89 22.54 6.77
C ALA A 77 -1.87 23.37 5.96
N GLY A 78 -1.87 23.18 4.64
CA GLY A 78 -0.96 23.86 3.70
C GLY A 78 0.44 23.24 3.60
N ALA A 79 0.79 22.25 4.41
CA ALA A 79 2.04 21.49 4.24
C ALA A 79 1.96 20.58 3.01
N GLN A 80 3.10 20.41 2.34
CA GLN A 80 3.25 19.36 1.34
C GLN A 80 3.48 18.03 2.05
N ILE A 81 2.69 17.03 1.69
CA ILE A 81 2.79 15.66 2.18
C ILE A 81 3.28 14.80 1.02
N ASP A 82 4.46 14.22 1.19
CA ASP A 82 5.06 13.29 0.25
C ASP A 82 5.08 11.89 0.85
N MET A 83 4.56 10.90 0.13
CA MET A 83 4.50 9.51 0.56
C MET A 83 5.30 8.64 -0.39
N ILE A 84 6.14 7.76 0.16
CA ILE A 84 6.90 6.78 -0.60
C ILE A 84 6.72 5.40 0.03
N GLN A 85 6.32 4.41 -0.77
CA GLN A 85 6.27 3.01 -0.38
C GLN A 85 7.67 2.39 -0.45
N PHE A 86 8.11 1.82 0.66
CA PHE A 86 9.40 1.11 0.75
C PHE A 86 9.27 -0.39 0.54
N ASP A 87 8.19 -0.96 1.06
CA ASP A 87 7.85 -2.36 0.92
C ASP A 87 6.33 -2.52 0.97
N ASP A 88 5.85 -3.75 0.79
CA ASP A 88 4.43 -4.05 0.77
C ASP A 88 3.69 -3.54 2.02
N TYR A 89 4.36 -3.39 3.16
CA TYR A 89 3.73 -3.08 4.45
C TYR A 89 4.15 -1.73 5.03
N THR A 90 4.96 -0.95 4.32
CA THR A 90 5.58 0.26 4.87
C THR A 90 5.56 1.41 3.87
N ILE A 91 5.04 2.55 4.31
CA ILE A 91 5.28 3.84 3.65
C ILE A 91 6.04 4.76 4.60
N GLN A 92 6.76 5.69 4.00
CA GLN A 92 7.29 6.85 4.68
C GLN A 92 6.47 8.06 4.25
N VAL A 93 6.05 8.85 5.24
CA VAL A 93 5.30 10.09 5.05
C VAL A 93 6.19 11.23 5.50
N THR A 94 6.50 12.13 4.58
CA THR A 94 7.26 13.35 4.84
C THR A 94 6.34 14.55 4.74
N THR A 95 6.28 15.33 5.83
CA THR A 95 5.48 16.56 5.94
C THR A 95 6.42 17.76 5.90
N THR A 96 6.36 18.54 4.83
CA THR A 96 7.14 19.76 4.64
C THR A 96 6.24 20.98 4.92
N PRO A 97 6.49 21.76 5.99
CA PRO A 97 5.66 22.91 6.33
C PRO A 97 5.68 23.99 5.23
N PRO A 98 4.56 24.74 5.07
CA PRO A 98 4.56 25.88 4.17
C PRO A 98 5.60 26.91 4.63
N GLY A 99 6.35 27.49 3.67
CA GLY A 99 7.38 28.49 3.97
C GLY A 99 8.77 27.94 4.33
N GLY A 100 9.00 26.62 4.18
CA GLY A 100 10.36 26.05 4.25
C GLY A 100 10.87 25.74 5.65
N GLY A 101 9.98 25.37 6.57
CA GLY A 101 10.35 24.84 7.89
C GLY A 101 10.98 23.44 7.82
N GLU A 102 11.41 22.92 8.96
CA GLU A 102 11.97 21.56 9.04
C GLU A 102 10.91 20.50 8.69
N ALA A 103 11.25 19.62 7.74
CA ALA A 103 10.39 18.52 7.35
C ALA A 103 10.38 17.43 8.44
N ARG A 104 9.20 16.87 8.70
CA ARG A 104 9.02 15.75 9.62
C ARG A 104 8.79 14.49 8.82
N THR A 105 9.40 13.39 9.23
CA THR A 105 9.27 12.10 8.54
C THR A 105 8.76 11.04 9.50
N GLU A 106 7.72 10.33 9.08
CA GLU A 106 7.04 9.30 9.85
C GLU A 106 7.01 7.99 9.05
N THR A 107 7.15 6.87 9.74
CA THR A 107 7.00 5.54 9.14
C THR A 107 5.63 4.99 9.47
N TRP A 108 4.82 4.77 8.45
CA TRP A 108 3.47 4.23 8.59
C TRP A 108 3.45 2.78 8.12
N LYS A 109 2.51 2.01 8.67
CA LYS A 109 2.35 0.60 8.32
C LYS A 109 1.02 0.37 7.63
N ARG A 110 0.91 -0.68 6.80
CA ARG A 110 -0.42 -1.14 6.39
C ARG A 110 -1.23 -1.39 7.66
N CYS A 111 -2.48 -0.95 7.67
CA CYS A 111 -3.40 -1.32 8.73
C CYS A 111 -3.51 -2.84 8.75
N ASP A 112 -3.43 -3.45 9.94
CA ASP A 112 -3.66 -4.88 10.09
C ASP A 112 -5.07 -5.20 9.59
N LEU A 113 -5.14 -5.94 8.49
CA LEU A 113 -6.38 -6.58 8.07
C LEU A 113 -6.57 -7.75 9.04
N THR A 114 -7.24 -7.53 10.17
CA THR A 114 -7.75 -8.63 10.98
C THR A 114 -8.75 -9.41 10.11
N THR A 115 -8.27 -10.48 9.47
CA THR A 115 -9.10 -11.53 8.85
C THR A 115 -9.77 -12.38 9.90
#